data_AF-A0A3M6ULA3-F1
#
_entry.id   AF-A0A3M6ULA3-F1
#
_cell.length_a   1.000
_cell.length_b   1.000
_cell.length_c   1.000
_cell.angle_alpha   90.00
_cell.angle_beta   90.00
_cell.angle_gamma   90.00
#
_symmetry.space_group_name_H-M   'P 1'
#
loop_
_entity.id
_entity.type
_entity.pdbx_description
1 polymer ?
#
loop_
_entity_poly.entity_id
_entity_poly.type
_entity_poly.pdbx_seq_one_letter_code
_entity_poly.pdbx_strand_id
1 'polypeptide(L)'
;MTHSTLVVEPFANISAQELLRNIHGLFGWVRKEETGIRSVVKALDWPWRYMILSKGCLYLFRHSDDQNFCEAVPLSSFRYSTTSM
;
A
#
# COMPACT_ATOMS: atom_id res chain seq x y z
N MET A 1 -9.93 -2.33 -28.99
CA MET A 1 -10.49 -1.32 -28.07
C MET A 1 -9.47 -1.10 -26.96
N THR A 2 -8.72 0.00 -27.01
CA THR A 2 -7.71 0.33 -25.99
C THR A 2 -8.45 0.76 -24.73
N HIS A 3 -8.45 -0.09 -23.71
CA HIS A 3 -8.84 0.32 -22.36
C HIS A 3 -7.83 1.37 -21.90
N SER A 4 -8.17 2.65 -22.03
CA SER A 4 -7.42 3.73 -21.39
C SER A 4 -7.58 3.57 -19.89
N THR A 5 -6.64 2.86 -19.26
CA THR A 5 -6.54 2.80 -17.80
C THR A 5 -6.29 4.21 -17.30
N LEU A 6 -7.25 4.77 -16.56
CA LEU A 6 -7.08 6.06 -15.89
C LEU A 6 -5.85 5.93 -14.98
N VAL A 7 -4.79 6.68 -15.31
CA VAL A 7 -3.59 6.75 -14.48
C VAL A 7 -3.97 7.50 -13.21
N VAL A 8 -4.08 6.78 -12.10
CA VAL A 8 -4.30 7.38 -10.80
C VAL A 8 -2.94 7.85 -10.28
N GLU A 9 -2.78 9.15 -10.11
CA GLU A 9 -1.60 9.69 -9.44
C GLU A 9 -1.82 9.71 -7.92
N PRO A 10 -0.81 9.34 -7.12
CA PRO A 10 -0.90 9.41 -5.68
C PRO A 10 -0.93 10.88 -5.21
N PHE A 11 -1.57 11.14 -4.08
CA PHE A 11 -1.51 12.47 -3.45
C PHE A 11 -0.06 12.81 -3.10
N ALA A 12 0.37 14.03 -3.43
CA ALA A 12 1.64 14.55 -2.93
C ALA A 12 1.48 14.93 -1.46
N ASN A 13 2.33 14.36 -0.59
CA ASN A 13 2.47 14.72 0.83
C ASN A 13 1.15 14.69 1.64
N ILE A 14 0.47 13.54 1.65
CA ILE A 14 -0.72 13.32 2.50
C ILE A 14 -0.37 12.50 3.75
N SER A 15 -0.89 12.89 4.90
CA SER A 15 -0.72 12.13 6.15
C SER A 15 -1.65 10.92 6.24
N ALA A 16 -1.29 9.96 7.09
CA ALA A 16 -2.14 8.81 7.37
C ALA A 16 -3.49 9.24 7.96
N GLN A 17 -3.49 10.23 8.87
CA GLN A 17 -4.70 10.73 9.52
C GLN A 17 -5.65 11.41 8.54
N GLU A 18 -5.13 12.15 7.56
CA GLU A 18 -5.96 12.77 6.51
C GLU A 18 -6.61 11.72 5.60
N LEU A 19 -5.89 10.64 5.28
CA LEU A 19 -6.46 9.52 4.53
C LEU A 19 -7.55 8.82 5.34
N LEU A 20 -7.30 8.51 6.61
CA LEU A 20 -8.24 7.77 7.47
C LEU A 20 -9.57 8.50 7.70
N ARG A 21 -9.59 9.84 7.67
CA ARG A 21 -10.82 10.63 7.82
C ARG A 21 -11.89 10.33 6.76
N ASN A 22 -11.48 9.86 5.59
CA ASN A 22 -12.33 9.76 4.41
C ASN A 22 -12.59 8.31 3.96
N ILE A 23 -12.11 7.31 4.71
CA ILE A 23 -12.09 5.90 4.26
C ILE A 23 -12.68 5.01 5.35
N HIS A 24 -13.63 4.17 4.96
CA HIS A 24 -14.19 3.13 5.83
C HIS A 24 -13.58 1.77 5.49
N GLY A 25 -12.73 1.25 6.39
CA GLY A 25 -12.38 -0.18 6.44
C GLY A 25 -11.30 -0.68 5.47
N LEU A 26 -10.70 0.17 4.64
CA LEU A 26 -9.63 -0.23 3.70
C LEU A 26 -8.24 0.16 4.20
N PHE A 27 -7.90 -0.26 5.42
CA PHE A 27 -6.60 -0.02 6.03
C PHE A 27 -6.22 -1.13 7.02
N GLY A 28 -4.93 -1.25 7.33
CA GLY A 28 -4.45 -2.20 8.33
C GLY A 28 -2.94 -2.39 8.30
N TRP A 29 -2.45 -3.20 9.24
CA TRP A 29 -1.05 -3.55 9.33
C TRP A 29 -0.71 -4.70 8.37
N VAL A 30 0.35 -4.52 7.58
CA VAL A 30 0.87 -5.53 6.66
C VAL A 30 2.38 -5.70 6.84
N ARG A 31 2.90 -6.89 6.54
CA ARG A 31 4.34 -7.14 6.44
C ARG A 31 4.76 -6.97 4.99
N LYS A 32 5.77 -6.15 4.71
CA LYS A 32 6.26 -5.89 3.35
C LYS A 32 7.71 -6.33 3.19
N GLU A 33 7.99 -7.10 2.14
CA GLU A 33 9.36 -7.44 1.73
C GLU A 33 10.05 -6.22 1.09
N GLU A 34 11.26 -5.90 1.56
CA GLU A 34 12.06 -4.78 1.00
C GLU A 34 13.24 -5.22 0.13
N THR A 35 13.72 -6.46 0.29
CA THR A 35 15.03 -6.89 -0.27
C THR A 35 14.95 -7.88 -1.43
N GLY A 36 13.76 -8.31 -1.85
CA GLY A 36 13.56 -9.21 -3.00
C GLY A 36 14.16 -10.62 -2.86
N ILE A 37 14.74 -10.95 -1.70
CA ILE A 37 15.30 -12.27 -1.41
C ILE A 37 14.20 -13.15 -0.81
N ARG A 38 13.57 -13.94 -1.69
CA ARG A 38 12.52 -14.90 -1.36
C ARG A 38 13.05 -16.04 -0.47
N SER A 39 13.14 -15.81 0.83
CA SER A 39 13.33 -16.85 1.83
C SER A 39 12.18 -16.81 2.83
N VAL A 40 11.53 -17.94 3.05
CA VAL A 40 10.43 -18.07 4.03
C VAL A 40 10.90 -17.69 5.44
N VAL A 41 12.17 -17.93 5.77
CA VAL A 41 12.77 -17.55 7.05
C VAL A 41 12.82 -16.02 7.21
N LYS A 42 12.96 -15.27 6.11
CA LYS A 42 12.98 -13.79 6.12
C LYS A 42 11.60 -13.16 6.19
N ALA A 43 10.51 -13.91 5.96
CA ALA A 43 9.15 -13.36 6.06
C ALA A 43 8.82 -12.85 7.47
N LEU A 44 9.44 -13.43 8.50
CA LEU A 44 9.34 -12.97 9.89
C LEU A 44 10.03 -11.61 10.12
N ASP A 45 11.06 -11.30 9.34
CA ASP A 45 11.87 -10.08 9.45
C ASP A 45 11.32 -8.92 8.62
N TRP A 46 10.30 -9.14 7.79
CA TRP A 46 9.70 -8.08 6.99
C TRP A 46 9.14 -6.98 7.90
N PRO A 47 9.45 -5.69 7.70
CA PRO A 47 8.90 -4.64 8.56
C PRO A 47 7.37 -4.58 8.48
N TRP A 48 6.75 -4.28 9.61
CA TRP A 48 5.35 -3.86 9.62
C TRP A 48 5.23 -2.48 8.97
N ARG A 49 4.21 -2.34 8.11
CA ARG A 49 3.81 -1.09 7.50
C ARG A 49 2.32 -0.90 7.73
N TYR A 50 1.93 0.33 8.02
CA TYR A 50 0.52 0.68 8.06
C TYR A 50 0.06 1.03 6.65
N MET A 51 -0.87 0.24 6.13
CA MET A 51 -1.34 0.32 4.76
C MET A 51 -2.72 0.99 4.74
N ILE A 52 -2.92 1.93 3.83
CA ILE A 52 -4.21 2.56 3.58
C ILE A 52 -4.46 2.55 2.07
N LEU A 53 -5.60 1.99 1.64
CA LEU A 53 -6.03 2.02 0.26
C LEU A 53 -7.03 3.18 0.05
N SER A 54 -6.67 4.13 -0.82
CA SER A 54 -7.49 5.29 -1.11
C SER A 54 -7.46 5.64 -2.58
N LYS A 55 -8.65 5.80 -3.19
CA LYS A 55 -8.84 6.25 -4.59
C LYS A 55 -8.01 5.47 -5.63
N GLY A 56 -7.74 4.19 -5.41
CA GLY A 56 -6.94 3.37 -6.34
C GLY A 56 -5.43 3.45 -6.14
N CYS A 57 -4.95 4.13 -5.09
CA CYS A 57 -3.56 4.14 -4.65
C CYS A 57 -3.42 3.47 -3.28
N LEU A 58 -2.39 2.64 -3.15
CA LEU A 58 -1.97 2.05 -1.88
C LEU A 58 -0.92 2.95 -1.24
N TYR A 59 -1.15 3.41 -0.02
CA TYR A 59 -0.20 4.22 0.75
C TYR A 59 0.37 3.39 1.89
N LEU A 60 1.69 3.40 2.05
CA LEU A 60 2.41 2.67 3.10
C LEU A 60 3.12 3.65 4.02
N PHE A 61 2.79 3.59 5.30
CA PHE A 61 3.38 4.37 6.37
C PHE A 61 4.17 3.48 7.33
N ARG A 62 5.08 4.05 8.12
CA ARG A 62 5.72 3.32 9.22
C ARG A 62 4.74 3.14 10.36
N HIS A 63 3.96 4.18 10.64
CA HIS A 63 2.95 4.24 11.69
C HIS A 63 1.63 4.82 11.20
N SER A 64 0.55 4.56 11.94
CA SER A 64 -0.81 5.01 11.58
C SER A 64 -1.04 6.52 11.73
N ASP A 65 -0.10 7.24 12.33
CA ASP A 65 -0.12 8.67 12.61
C ASP A 65 0.99 9.46 11.88
N ASP A 66 1.74 8.80 11.00
CA ASP A 66 2.80 9.42 10.20
C ASP A 66 2.24 10.53 9.28
N GLN A 67 3.03 11.60 9.16
CA GLN A 67 2.72 12.74 8.29
C GLN A 67 3.00 12.47 6.81
N ASN A 68 3.89 11.51 6.51
CA ASN A 68 4.30 11.19 5.14
C ASN A 68 4.32 9.68 4.94
N PHE A 69 3.84 9.23 3.78
CA PHE A 69 4.02 7.85 3.36
C PHE A 69 5.49 7.59 3.01
N CYS A 70 5.95 6.37 3.25
CA CYS A 70 7.24 5.89 2.75
C CYS A 70 7.14 5.45 1.29
N GLU A 71 5.96 5.00 0.87
CA GLU A 71 5.71 4.51 -0.48
C GLU A 71 4.24 4.71 -0.85
N ALA A 72 3.99 5.07 -2.10
CA ALA A 72 2.66 5.13 -2.68
C ALA A 72 2.65 4.36 -4.00
N VAL A 73 1.69 3.44 -4.15
CA VAL A 73 1.61 2.52 -5.28
C VAL A 73 0.26 2.70 -5.99
N PRO A 74 0.24 3.33 -7.17
CA PRO A 74 -0.93 3.31 -8.04
C PRO A 74 -1.27 1.90 -8.47
N LEU A 75 -2.50 1.45 -8.23
CA LEU A 75 -2.91 0.08 -8.56
C LEU A 75 -3.33 -0.10 -10.02
N SER A 76 -3.28 0.95 -10.85
CA SER A 76 -3.72 0.93 -12.25
C SER A 76 -2.97 -0.10 -13.12
N SER A 77 -1.74 -0.48 -12.74
CA SER A 77 -0.91 -1.47 -13.43
C SER A 77 -0.74 -2.79 -12.65
N PHE A 78 -1.36 -2.94 -11.48
CA PHE A 78 -1.18 -4.11 -10.62
C PHE A 78 -2.33 -5.10 -10.78
N ARG A 79 -1.99 -6.40 -10.71
CA ARG A 79 -2.97 -7.48 -10.59
C ARG A 79 -2.78 -8.15 -9.24
N TYR A 80 -3.89 -8.46 -8.58
CA TYR A 80 -3.86 -9.28 -7.37
C TYR A 80 -3.86 -10.76 -7.76
N SER A 81 -3.18 -11.58 -6.97
CA SER A 81 -3.22 -13.03 -7.08
C SER A 81 -3.26 -13.62 -5.68
N THR A 82 -4.24 -14.46 -5.41
CA THR A 82 -4.30 -15.25 -4.17
C THR A 82 -3.85 -16.67 -4.49
N THR A 83 -2.80 -17.14 -3.83
CA THR A 83 -2.42 -18.56 -3.87
C THR A 83 -3.01 -19.20 -2.61
N SER A 84 -4.04 -20.02 -2.77
CA SER A 84 -4.48 -20.89 -1.67
C SER A 84 -3.49 -22.05 -1.56
N MET A 85 -2.98 -22.30 -0.36
CA MET A 85 -2.17 -23.49 -0.04
C MET A 85 -3.09 -24.66 0.34
#